data_AF-A0A349L0U2-F1
#
_entry.id   AF-A0A349L0U2-F1
#
_cell.length_a   1.000
_cell.length_b   1.000
_cell.length_c   1.000
_cell.angle_alpha   90.00
_cell.angle_beta   90.00
_cell.angle_gamma   90.00
#
_symmetry.space_group_name_H-M   'P 1'
#
loop_
_entity.id
_entity.type
_entity.pdbx_description
1 polymer ?
#
loop_
_entity_poly.entity_id
_entity_poly.type
_entity_poly.pdbx_seq_one_letter_code
_entity_poly.pdbx_strand_id
1 'polypeptide(L)'
;MNRTIYDKTEKGREEIATRKHQLPSRLRSMLVMVDGRQDGESLLKKVAGLGLTADNLSNLIEQGFIAALDTAAAPAISFTDLPEAATAAVPQAASGEEIDPVAQFQAVHAFYNQTIRGTIGFRGVGLQLKVEKANSIDDLRALRRPFLETVLKLRGVELTRSLRDRLDQLLGGEPEFMVLPDDY
;
A
#
# COMPACT_ATOMS: atom_id res chain seq x y z
N MET A 1 22.60 -18.03 21.79
CA MET A 1 22.28 -17.62 20.41
C MET A 1 21.86 -16.15 20.47
N ASN A 2 22.63 -15.25 19.87
CA ASN A 2 22.35 -13.82 19.91
C ASN A 2 21.22 -13.52 18.94
N ARG A 3 20.11 -12.99 19.47
CA ARG A 3 18.92 -12.67 18.68
C ARG A 3 18.98 -11.19 18.32
N THR A 4 19.45 -10.89 17.12
CA THR A 4 19.49 -9.52 16.60
C THR A 4 18.10 -9.13 16.12
N ILE A 5 17.50 -8.15 16.82
CA ILE A 5 16.19 -7.59 16.49
C ILE A 5 16.39 -6.36 15.62
N TYR A 6 15.52 -6.18 14.63
CA TYR A 6 15.57 -5.01 13.75
C TYR A 6 14.38 -4.11 14.03
N ASP A 7 14.64 -2.82 14.33
CA ASP A 7 13.61 -1.81 14.55
C ASP A 7 13.71 -0.66 13.54
N LYS A 8 12.55 -0.07 13.19
CA LYS A 8 12.46 1.12 12.33
C LYS A 8 12.99 2.34 13.07
N THR A 9 14.00 3.00 12.52
CA THR A 9 14.50 4.28 13.03
C THR A 9 13.51 5.41 12.72
N GLU A 10 13.71 6.58 13.34
CA GLU A 10 12.94 7.79 13.03
C GLU A 10 13.02 8.16 11.54
N LYS A 11 14.21 8.00 10.93
CA LYS A 11 14.42 8.16 9.48
C LYS A 11 13.62 7.14 8.67
N GLY A 12 13.54 5.89 9.15
CA GLY A 12 12.67 4.85 8.58
C GLY A 12 11.20 5.22 8.60
N ARG A 13 10.72 5.74 9.72
CA ARG A 13 9.33 6.20 9.87
C ARG A 13 9.04 7.44 9.03
N GLU A 14 9.95 8.41 9.01
CA GLU A 14 9.84 9.61 8.17
C GLU A 14 9.80 9.24 6.69
N GLU A 15 10.56 8.23 6.26
CA GLU A 15 10.52 7.78 4.88
C GLU A 15 9.22 7.07 4.51
N ILE A 16 8.66 6.28 5.43
CA ILE A 16 7.32 5.71 5.24
C ILE A 16 6.28 6.82 5.16
N ALA A 17 6.38 7.87 5.98
CA ALA A 17 5.41 8.95 6.06
C ALA A 17 5.50 9.93 4.88
N THR A 18 6.71 10.33 4.50
CA THR A 18 6.96 11.50 3.63
C THR A 18 7.60 11.17 2.28
N ARG A 19 8.12 9.94 2.10
CA ARG A 19 8.94 9.54 0.93
C ARG A 19 10.09 10.49 0.59
N LYS A 20 10.60 11.21 1.59
CA LYS A 20 11.61 12.27 1.45
C LYS A 20 12.97 11.76 0.98
N HIS A 21 13.30 10.49 1.23
CA HIS A 21 14.55 9.86 0.87
C HIS A 21 14.48 9.02 -0.41
N GLN A 22 13.33 8.99 -1.10
CA GLN A 22 13.12 8.32 -2.38
C GLN A 22 13.56 6.84 -2.38
N LEU A 23 13.31 6.15 -1.28
CA LEU A 23 13.69 4.77 -1.09
C LEU A 23 13.00 3.87 -2.13
N PRO A 24 13.74 2.94 -2.75
CA PRO A 24 13.18 1.98 -3.68
C PRO A 24 11.95 1.28 -3.09
N SER A 25 10.87 1.17 -3.87
CA SER A 25 9.58 0.60 -3.42
C SER A 25 9.74 -0.76 -2.72
N ARG A 26 10.69 -1.59 -3.19
CA ARG A 26 11.06 -2.87 -2.57
C ARG A 26 11.60 -2.71 -1.15
N LEU A 27 12.57 -1.82 -0.94
CA LEU A 27 13.15 -1.55 0.38
C LEU A 27 12.12 -0.93 1.32
N ARG A 28 11.19 -0.12 0.79
CA ARG A 28 10.09 0.44 1.57
C ARG A 28 9.10 -0.65 2.03
N SER A 29 8.72 -1.59 1.17
CA SER A 29 7.88 -2.73 1.57
C SER A 29 8.52 -3.53 2.70
N MET A 30 9.85 -3.72 2.63
CA MET A 30 10.62 -4.35 3.68
C MET A 30 10.61 -3.51 4.98
N LEU A 31 10.84 -2.21 4.88
CA LEU A 31 10.81 -1.25 5.99
C LEU A 31 9.46 -1.23 6.71
N VAL A 32 8.36 -1.28 5.96
CA VAL A 32 7.00 -1.37 6.53
C VAL A 32 6.83 -2.63 7.37
N MET A 33 7.41 -3.76 6.96
CA MET A 33 7.35 -5.03 7.70
C MET A 33 8.25 -5.08 8.95
N VAL A 34 9.22 -4.18 9.10
CA VAL A 34 10.17 -4.20 10.23
C VAL A 34 9.56 -3.59 11.51
N ASP A 35 8.67 -4.31 12.19
CA ASP A 35 7.94 -3.76 13.35
C ASP A 35 8.73 -3.69 14.69
N GLY A 36 10.05 -3.89 14.69
CA GLY A 36 10.82 -3.93 15.95
C GLY A 36 10.62 -5.20 16.78
N ARG A 37 9.78 -6.13 16.31
CA ARG A 37 9.40 -7.35 17.03
C ARG A 37 10.01 -8.63 16.44
N GLN A 38 10.68 -8.52 15.31
CA GLN A 38 11.15 -9.67 14.53
C GLN A 38 12.68 -9.72 14.47
N ASP A 39 13.22 -10.95 14.55
CA ASP A 39 14.62 -11.24 14.27
C ASP A 39 14.89 -11.26 12.76
N GLY A 40 16.15 -11.04 12.38
CA GLY A 40 16.56 -10.93 10.98
C GLY A 40 16.23 -12.16 10.13
N GLU A 41 16.39 -13.36 10.67
CA GLU A 41 16.07 -14.61 9.95
C GLU A 41 14.56 -14.74 9.70
N SER A 42 13.74 -14.44 10.70
CA SER A 42 12.29 -14.48 10.62
C SER A 42 11.75 -13.40 9.68
N LEU A 43 12.37 -12.22 9.67
CA LEU A 43 12.08 -11.17 8.68
C LEU A 43 12.46 -11.62 7.27
N LEU A 44 13.68 -12.15 7.07
CA LEU A 44 14.16 -12.66 5.79
C LEU A 44 13.26 -13.76 5.22
N LYS A 45 12.81 -14.71 6.04
CA LYS A 45 11.87 -15.76 5.61
C LYS A 45 10.53 -15.19 5.13
N LYS A 46 10.02 -14.14 5.77
CA LYS A 46 8.78 -13.48 5.35
C LYS A 46 8.95 -12.70 4.06
N VAL A 47 10.08 -12.02 3.89
CA VAL A 47 10.32 -11.16 2.72
C VAL A 47 10.92 -11.93 1.53
N ALA A 48 11.42 -13.14 1.73
CA ALA A 48 11.96 -14.00 0.67
C ALA A 48 10.96 -14.26 -0.47
N GLY A 49 9.66 -14.40 -0.15
CA GLY A 49 8.60 -14.58 -1.15
C GLY A 49 8.34 -13.35 -2.02
N LEU A 50 8.86 -12.18 -1.63
CA LEU A 50 8.74 -10.91 -2.34
C LEU A 50 10.01 -10.56 -3.14
N GLY A 51 10.99 -11.48 -3.20
CA GLY A 51 12.28 -11.25 -3.84
C GLY A 51 13.20 -10.31 -3.05
N LEU A 52 12.95 -10.16 -1.74
CA LEU A 52 13.78 -9.37 -0.85
C LEU A 52 14.81 -10.27 -0.14
N THR A 53 16.09 -9.91 -0.25
CA THR A 53 17.23 -10.70 0.27
C THR A 53 17.92 -9.99 1.44
N ALA A 54 18.95 -10.64 2.00
CA ALA A 54 19.77 -10.08 3.07
C ALA A 54 20.52 -8.81 2.63
N ASP A 55 20.77 -8.66 1.32
CA ASP A 55 21.37 -7.47 0.73
C ASP A 55 20.48 -6.22 0.94
N ASN A 56 19.17 -6.36 0.71
CA ASN A 56 18.19 -5.30 0.96
C ASN A 56 18.09 -4.92 2.44
N LEU A 57 18.18 -5.92 3.33
CA LEU A 57 18.21 -5.71 4.77
C LEU A 57 19.44 -4.89 5.17
N SER A 58 20.60 -5.28 4.64
CA SER A 58 21.88 -4.59 4.85
C SER A 58 21.80 -3.13 4.35
N ASN A 59 21.21 -2.94 3.17
CA ASN A 59 21.04 -1.62 2.57
C ASN A 59 20.14 -0.69 3.40
N LEU A 60 19.12 -1.22 4.08
CA LEU A 60 18.29 -0.45 5.03
C LEU A 60 19.06 -0.06 6.30
N ILE A 61 19.98 -0.90 6.77
CA ILE A 61 20.85 -0.61 7.92
C ILE A 61 21.89 0.45 7.54
N GLU A 62 22.58 0.27 6.42
CA GLU A 62 23.61 1.21 5.94
C GLU A 62 23.04 2.60 5.69
N GLN A 63 21.83 2.70 5.15
CA GLN A 63 21.16 3.97 4.94
C GLN A 63 20.51 4.54 6.22
N GLY A 64 20.50 3.78 7.32
CA GLY A 64 20.01 4.19 8.63
C GLY A 64 18.49 4.21 8.77
N PHE A 65 17.75 3.45 7.96
CA PHE A 65 16.28 3.32 8.07
C PHE A 65 15.86 2.28 9.11
N ILE A 66 16.71 1.29 9.38
CA ILE A 66 16.52 0.32 10.46
C ILE A 66 17.78 0.22 11.33
N ALA A 67 17.58 -0.03 12.63
CA ALA A 67 18.64 -0.26 13.59
C ALA A 67 18.67 -1.74 14.00
N ALA A 68 19.87 -2.34 13.97
CA ALA A 68 20.10 -3.66 14.52
C ALA A 68 20.35 -3.52 16.03
N LEU A 69 19.35 -3.91 16.83
CA LEU A 69 19.44 -3.98 18.28
C LEU A 69 19.90 -5.39 18.65
N ASP A 70 21.16 -5.52 19.07
CA ASP A 70 21.62 -6.73 19.74
C ASP A 70 20.94 -6.76 21.12
N THR A 71 20.11 -7.78 21.37
CA THR A 71 19.37 -7.85 22.63
C THR A 71 20.28 -8.31 23.78
N ALA A 72 21.20 -7.44 24.16
CA ALA A 72 21.81 -7.40 25.47
C ALA A 72 21.54 -6.00 26.05
N ALA A 73 20.54 -5.93 26.93
CA ALA A 73 20.08 -4.77 27.71
C ALA A 73 19.15 -3.77 27.01
N ALA A 74 17.86 -3.85 27.37
CA ALA A 74 17.01 -2.67 27.49
C ALA A 74 17.49 -1.81 28.69
N PRO A 75 17.15 -0.51 28.75
CA PRO A 75 15.84 -0.15 29.29
C PRO A 75 15.09 0.95 28.53
N ALA A 76 13.83 1.09 28.93
CA ALA A 76 12.80 1.99 28.44
C ALA A 76 13.08 3.49 28.65
N ILE A 77 12.42 4.33 27.85
CA ILE A 77 11.78 5.56 28.35
C ILE A 77 10.37 5.63 27.73
N SER A 78 9.39 5.79 28.61
CA SER A 78 7.96 5.93 28.39
C SER A 78 7.57 7.31 27.86
N PHE A 79 6.44 7.39 27.14
CA PHE A 79 5.46 8.44 27.44
C PHE A 79 4.12 7.78 27.77
N THR A 80 3.79 7.91 29.04
CA THR A 80 2.52 7.63 29.71
C THR A 80 1.38 8.42 29.07
N ASP A 81 0.28 7.77 28.68
CA ASP A 81 -0.96 7.76 29.48
C ASP A 81 -1.93 6.72 28.93
N LEU A 82 -2.37 5.82 29.81
CA LEU A 82 -3.52 4.94 29.64
C LEU A 82 -4.45 5.29 30.81
N PRO A 83 -5.79 5.22 30.64
CA PRO A 83 -6.44 3.96 30.98
C PRO A 83 -7.56 3.61 29.96
N GLU A 84 -7.57 2.42 29.40
CA GLU A 84 -8.22 1.20 29.91
C GLU A 84 -9.55 0.93 29.19
N ALA A 85 -9.91 -0.35 29.15
CA ALA A 85 -11.20 -0.96 28.82
C ALA A 85 -11.45 -1.36 27.36
N ALA A 86 -11.39 -2.68 27.18
CA ALA A 86 -12.05 -3.42 26.13
C ALA A 86 -13.56 -3.11 26.04
N THR A 87 -14.08 -2.90 24.84
CA THR A 87 -15.34 -3.46 24.30
C THR A 87 -15.73 -2.72 23.03
N ALA A 88 -16.29 -3.49 22.10
CA ALA A 88 -16.84 -3.06 20.83
C ALA A 88 -17.73 -1.81 20.90
N ALA A 89 -17.55 -0.89 19.95
CA ALA A 89 -18.61 -0.25 19.16
C ALA A 89 -18.00 0.77 18.19
N VAL A 90 -18.48 0.75 16.95
CA VAL A 90 -18.46 1.93 16.05
C VAL A 90 -19.19 3.09 16.73
N PRO A 91 -18.77 4.35 16.55
CA PRO A 91 -19.43 5.15 15.53
C PRO A 91 -18.56 6.21 14.80
N GLN A 92 -18.91 6.38 13.53
CA GLN A 92 -18.90 7.58 12.67
C GLN A 92 -18.28 8.91 13.16
N ALA A 93 -17.41 9.43 12.28
CA ALA A 93 -17.37 10.77 11.69
C ALA A 93 -17.16 12.01 12.58
N ALA A 94 -16.00 12.67 12.41
CA ALA A 94 -15.91 14.07 11.97
C ALA A 94 -14.47 14.51 11.65
N SER A 95 -14.24 14.84 10.38
CA SER A 95 -13.50 16.00 9.89
C SER A 95 -12.02 16.19 10.28
N GLY A 96 -11.18 15.47 9.54
CA GLY A 96 -9.87 15.90 9.05
C GLY A 96 -9.63 15.08 7.79
N GLU A 97 -9.81 15.65 6.60
CA GLU A 97 -9.76 14.96 5.30
C GLU A 97 -8.30 14.62 4.92
N GLU A 98 -7.62 13.86 5.76
CA GLU A 98 -6.47 13.07 5.36
C GLU A 98 -7.03 11.72 4.97
N ILE A 99 -7.35 11.53 3.68
CA ILE A 99 -7.77 10.23 3.18
C ILE A 99 -6.68 9.23 3.60
N ASP A 100 -7.00 8.34 4.54
CA ASP A 100 -6.09 7.29 4.97
C ASP A 100 -5.55 6.59 3.72
N PRO A 101 -4.26 6.75 3.39
CA PRO A 101 -3.72 6.30 2.11
C PRO A 101 -3.82 4.77 1.97
N VAL A 102 -3.88 4.07 3.11
CA VAL A 102 -4.12 2.64 3.21
C VAL A 102 -5.58 2.29 2.91
N ALA A 103 -6.54 3.03 3.46
CA ALA A 103 -7.97 2.81 3.20
C ALA A 103 -8.32 3.11 1.74
N GLN A 104 -7.74 4.18 1.18
CA GLN A 104 -7.88 4.53 -0.23
C GLN A 104 -7.35 3.43 -1.15
N PHE A 105 -6.15 2.92 -0.88
CA PHE A 105 -5.57 1.81 -1.65
C PHE A 105 -6.49 0.58 -1.61
N GLN A 106 -6.97 0.20 -0.43
CA GLN A 106 -7.88 -0.94 -0.26
C GLN A 106 -9.21 -0.73 -1.01
N ALA A 107 -9.76 0.48 -0.97
CA ALA A 107 -11.00 0.83 -1.67
C ALA A 107 -10.84 0.74 -3.20
N VAL A 108 -9.75 1.29 -3.75
CA VAL A 108 -9.44 1.21 -5.19
C VAL A 108 -9.18 -0.24 -5.61
N HIS A 109 -8.43 -1.00 -4.82
CA HIS A 109 -8.13 -2.41 -5.09
C HIS A 109 -9.39 -3.28 -5.09
N ALA A 110 -10.24 -3.11 -4.08
CA ALA A 110 -11.53 -3.81 -3.99
C ALA A 110 -12.44 -3.46 -5.18
N PHE A 111 -12.48 -2.18 -5.57
CA PHE A 111 -13.26 -1.71 -6.72
C PHE A 111 -12.84 -2.40 -8.03
N TYR A 112 -11.53 -2.47 -8.31
CA TYR A 112 -11.02 -3.19 -9.49
C TYR A 112 -11.41 -4.67 -9.44
N ASN A 113 -11.14 -5.36 -8.34
CA ASN A 113 -11.43 -6.79 -8.22
C ASN A 113 -12.92 -7.12 -8.38
N GLN A 114 -13.80 -6.32 -7.78
CA GLN A 114 -15.24 -6.51 -7.88
C GLN A 114 -15.74 -6.23 -9.31
N THR A 115 -15.28 -5.15 -9.92
CA THR A 115 -15.72 -4.75 -11.26
C THR A 115 -15.18 -5.67 -12.34
N ILE A 116 -13.91 -6.08 -12.25
CA ILE A 116 -13.33 -7.04 -13.19
C ILE A 116 -14.12 -8.36 -13.16
N ARG A 117 -14.47 -8.85 -11.96
CA ARG A 117 -15.18 -10.12 -11.80
C ARG A 117 -16.64 -10.05 -12.25
N GLY A 118 -17.36 -8.96 -11.95
CA GLY A 118 -18.77 -8.79 -12.33
C GLY A 118 -19.00 -8.30 -13.76
N THR A 119 -18.05 -7.54 -14.31
CA THR A 119 -18.24 -6.82 -15.59
C THR A 119 -17.37 -7.37 -16.71
N ILE A 120 -16.09 -7.67 -16.46
CA ILE A 120 -15.17 -8.11 -17.51
C ILE A 120 -15.15 -9.65 -17.62
N GLY A 121 -15.33 -10.35 -16.50
CA GLY A 121 -15.32 -11.82 -16.43
C GLY A 121 -13.97 -12.40 -16.85
N PHE A 122 -13.99 -13.50 -17.62
CA PHE A 122 -12.77 -14.21 -18.03
C PHE A 122 -11.78 -13.35 -18.84
N ARG A 123 -12.27 -12.36 -19.60
CA ARG A 123 -11.39 -11.43 -20.34
C ARG A 123 -10.59 -10.50 -19.42
N GLY A 124 -10.99 -10.41 -18.16
CA GLY A 124 -10.40 -9.57 -17.15
C GLY A 124 -9.27 -10.24 -16.36
N VAL A 125 -9.02 -11.54 -16.56
CA VAL A 125 -8.04 -12.31 -15.78
C VAL A 125 -6.64 -11.68 -15.85
N GLY A 126 -6.22 -11.22 -17.03
CA GLY A 126 -4.91 -10.56 -17.18
C GLY A 126 -4.84 -9.19 -16.48
N LEU A 127 -5.97 -8.49 -16.35
CA LEU A 127 -6.04 -7.23 -15.64
C LEU A 127 -6.14 -7.45 -14.12
N GLN A 128 -6.87 -8.48 -13.69
CA GLN A 128 -6.94 -8.92 -12.30
C GLN A 128 -5.55 -9.28 -11.77
N LEU A 129 -4.75 -10.03 -12.53
CA LEU A 129 -3.37 -10.35 -12.14
C LEU A 129 -2.50 -9.09 -11.97
N LYS A 130 -2.73 -8.05 -12.76
CA LYS A 130 -2.01 -6.78 -12.66
C LYS A 130 -2.44 -5.99 -11.42
N VAL A 131 -3.74 -6.01 -11.11
CA VAL A 131 -4.29 -5.39 -9.89
C VAL A 131 -3.74 -6.09 -8.64
N GLU A 132 -3.72 -7.43 -8.61
CA GLU A 132 -3.14 -8.20 -7.49
C GLU A 132 -1.62 -7.99 -7.35
N LYS A 133 -0.94 -7.68 -8.46
CA LYS A 133 0.48 -7.29 -8.45
C LYS A 133 0.70 -5.83 -8.06
N ALA A 134 -0.32 -4.98 -8.13
CA ALA A 134 -0.22 -3.59 -7.74
C ALA A 134 -0.12 -3.50 -6.21
N ASN A 135 0.93 -2.85 -5.71
CA ASN A 135 1.18 -2.71 -4.28
C ASN A 135 1.17 -1.23 -3.84
N SER A 136 0.66 -0.34 -4.69
CA SER A 136 0.58 1.10 -4.45
C SER A 136 -0.55 1.74 -5.23
N ILE A 137 -1.06 2.88 -4.75
CA ILE A 137 -2.08 3.68 -5.45
C ILE A 137 -1.60 4.08 -6.85
N ASP A 138 -0.30 4.34 -7.02
CA ASP A 138 0.28 4.70 -8.30
C ASP A 138 0.18 3.56 -9.34
N ASP A 139 0.48 2.32 -8.94
CA ASP A 139 0.24 1.14 -9.78
C ASP A 139 -1.25 1.01 -10.16
N LEU A 140 -2.15 1.19 -9.19
CA LEU A 140 -3.59 1.15 -9.44
C LEU A 140 -4.05 2.29 -10.37
N ARG A 141 -3.42 3.46 -10.29
CA ARG A 141 -3.65 4.60 -11.19
C ARG A 141 -3.15 4.30 -12.60
N ALA A 142 -1.98 3.66 -12.74
CA ALA A 142 -1.45 3.23 -14.03
C ALA A 142 -2.35 2.21 -14.75
N LEU A 143 -3.10 1.41 -13.98
CA LEU A 143 -4.06 0.44 -14.52
C LEU A 143 -5.41 1.05 -14.96
N ARG A 144 -5.65 2.34 -14.68
CA ARG A 144 -6.89 3.04 -15.03
C ARG A 144 -7.19 3.00 -16.53
N ARG A 145 -6.23 3.43 -17.36
CA ARG A 145 -6.38 3.46 -18.81
C ARG A 145 -6.69 2.07 -19.41
N PRO A 146 -5.87 1.03 -19.19
CA PRO A 146 -6.15 -0.29 -19.76
C PRO A 146 -7.45 -0.90 -19.22
N PHE A 147 -7.86 -0.57 -17.98
CA PHE A 147 -9.15 -0.96 -17.45
C PHE A 147 -10.31 -0.31 -18.19
N LEU A 148 -10.32 1.02 -18.31
CA LEU A 148 -11.39 1.75 -18.98
C LEU A 148 -11.50 1.39 -20.47
N GLU A 149 -10.38 1.20 -21.17
CA GLU A 149 -10.40 0.71 -22.56
C GLU A 149 -11.04 -0.67 -22.69
N THR A 150 -10.76 -1.56 -21.74
CA THR A 150 -11.34 -2.91 -21.73
C THR A 150 -12.84 -2.86 -21.46
N VAL A 151 -13.27 -2.04 -20.51
CA VAL A 151 -14.69 -1.82 -20.22
C VAL A 151 -15.38 -1.21 -21.43
N LEU A 152 -14.80 -0.18 -22.06
CA LEU A 152 -15.37 0.50 -23.24
C LEU A 152 -15.66 -0.48 -24.37
N LYS A 153 -14.68 -1.35 -24.68
CA LYS A 153 -14.81 -2.38 -25.72
C LYS A 153 -15.87 -3.44 -25.40
N LEU A 154 -16.16 -3.70 -24.13
CA LEU A 154 -17.02 -4.83 -23.72
C LEU A 154 -18.42 -4.42 -23.25
N ARG A 155 -18.58 -3.20 -22.73
CA ARG A 155 -19.80 -2.70 -22.07
C ARG A 155 -20.30 -1.37 -22.62
N GLY A 156 -19.51 -0.69 -23.45
CA GLY A 156 -19.90 0.58 -24.05
C GLY A 156 -19.55 1.81 -23.20
N VAL A 157 -19.93 2.97 -23.73
CA VAL A 157 -19.49 4.29 -23.27
C VAL A 157 -20.08 4.66 -21.92
N GLU A 158 -21.39 4.42 -21.71
CA GLU A 158 -22.10 4.82 -20.49
C GLU A 158 -21.51 4.18 -19.22
N LEU A 159 -21.30 2.85 -19.24
CA LEU A 159 -20.75 2.14 -18.09
C LEU A 159 -19.29 2.53 -17.83
N THR A 160 -18.52 2.76 -18.90
CA THR A 160 -17.12 3.23 -18.80
C THR A 160 -17.05 4.60 -18.14
N ARG A 161 -17.96 5.52 -18.49
CA ARG A 161 -18.05 6.87 -17.91
C ARG A 161 -18.34 6.81 -16.41
N SER A 162 -19.34 6.02 -16.01
CA SER A 162 -19.70 5.86 -14.60
C SER A 162 -18.58 5.21 -13.77
N LEU A 163 -17.91 4.19 -14.31
CA LEU A 163 -16.78 3.55 -13.62
C LEU A 163 -15.56 4.46 -13.51
N ARG A 164 -15.28 5.25 -14.55
CA ARG A 164 -14.23 6.27 -14.54
C ARG A 164 -14.47 7.28 -13.41
N ASP A 165 -15.66 7.86 -13.35
CA ASP A 165 -15.99 8.90 -12.37
C ASP A 165 -15.84 8.37 -10.94
N ARG A 166 -16.35 7.16 -10.70
CA ARG A 166 -16.20 6.47 -9.43
C ARG A 166 -14.74 6.17 -9.08
N LEU A 167 -13.94 5.75 -10.06
CA LEU A 167 -12.52 5.47 -9.88
C LEU A 167 -11.71 6.75 -9.61
N ASP A 168 -12.11 7.87 -10.21
CA ASP A 168 -11.52 9.20 -9.98
C ASP A 168 -11.74 9.66 -8.54
N GLN A 169 -12.99 9.54 -8.06
CA GLN A 169 -13.36 9.84 -6.68
C GLN A 169 -12.57 8.99 -5.67
N LEU A 170 -12.32 7.72 -6.00
CA LEU A 170 -11.51 6.82 -5.17
C LEU A 170 -10.01 7.15 -5.23
N LEU A 171 -9.49 7.61 -6.36
CA LEU A 171 -8.08 7.98 -6.53
C LEU A 171 -7.73 9.36 -5.96
N GLY A 172 -8.73 10.18 -5.63
CA GLY A 172 -8.58 11.40 -4.83
C GLY A 172 -7.61 12.44 -5.42
N GLY A 173 -7.48 12.49 -6.75
CA GLY A 173 -6.58 13.43 -7.42
C GLY A 173 -7.06 13.75 -8.84
N GLU A 174 -6.39 14.71 -9.48
CA GLU A 174 -6.90 15.39 -10.69
C GLU A 174 -7.55 14.45 -11.72
N PRO A 175 -8.74 14.84 -12.23
CA PRO A 175 -9.47 14.04 -13.18
C PRO A 175 -8.66 13.89 -14.46
N GLU A 176 -8.13 12.69 -14.70
CA GLU A 176 -7.51 12.39 -16.00
C GLU A 176 -8.64 12.37 -17.03
N PHE A 177 -8.77 13.41 -17.85
CA PHE A 177 -9.76 13.53 -18.93
C PHE A 177 -9.36 12.67 -20.14
N MET A 178 -9.60 11.36 -20.07
CA MET A 178 -9.80 10.51 -21.25
C MET A 178 -11.02 11.02 -22.02
N VAL A 179 -10.79 11.62 -23.19
CA VAL A 179 -11.87 11.99 -24.12
C VAL A 179 -12.50 10.69 -24.63
N LEU A 180 -13.77 10.46 -24.29
CA LEU A 180 -14.52 9.33 -24.83
C LEU A 180 -15.04 9.71 -26.23
N PRO A 181 -15.23 8.76 -27.15
CA PRO A 181 -15.60 9.05 -28.54
C PRO A 181 -16.97 9.74 -28.74
N ASP A 182 -17.75 9.91 -27.67
CA ASP A 182 -19.06 10.60 -27.64
C ASP A 182 -18.95 12.03 -27.06
N ASP A 183 -17.75 12.48 -26.70
CA ASP A 183 -17.50 13.81 -26.09
C ASP A 183 -17.37 14.93 -27.14
N TYR A 184 -17.76 14.66 -28.39
CA TYR A 184 -17.73 15.56 -29.56
C TYR A 184 -19.09 15.68 -30.24
#